data_AF-A0A428ZC12-F1
#
_entry.id   AF-A0A428ZC12-F1
#
_cell.length_a   1.000
_cell.length_b   1.000
_cell.length_c   1.000
_cell.angle_alpha   90.00
_cell.angle_beta   90.00
_cell.angle_gamma   90.00
#
_symmetry.space_group_name_H-M   'P 1'
#
loop_
_entity.id
_entity.type
_entity.pdbx_description
1 polymer ?
#
loop_
_entity_poly.entity_id
_entity_poly.type
_entity_poly.pdbx_seq_one_letter_code
_entity_poly.pdbx_strand_id
1 'polypeptide(L)'
;MPLATHPFDFAPTHGRTLDDLLNIGAPDAPPDFDAFWRACKAAADGIPPRPRLGRLVEERDGCQVREISYGTLGGRCAALLVLPIDDPAHTAS
;
A
#
# COMPACT_ATOMS: atom_id res chain seq x y z
N MET A 1 30.10 13.99 -20.26
CA MET A 1 29.00 13.05 -19.97
C MET A 1 27.75 13.88 -19.72
N PRO A 2 26.74 13.93 -20.62
CA PRO A 2 25.56 14.74 -20.34
C PRO A 2 24.61 13.98 -19.41
N LEU A 3 24.03 14.69 -18.43
CA LEU A 3 23.00 14.19 -17.53
C LEU A 3 21.66 14.07 -18.31
N ALA A 4 20.93 12.99 -18.10
CA ALA A 4 19.64 12.76 -18.75
C ALA A 4 18.63 13.86 -18.39
N THR A 5 17.97 14.44 -19.40
CA THR A 5 16.89 15.42 -19.24
C THR A 5 15.65 14.72 -18.67
N HIS A 6 15.28 15.05 -17.43
CA HIS A 6 14.01 14.63 -16.84
C HIS A 6 13.01 15.81 -16.84
N PRO A 7 11.73 15.61 -17.21
CA PRO A 7 10.71 16.68 -17.30
C PRO A 7 10.17 17.22 -15.95
N PHE A 8 10.96 17.21 -14.87
CA PHE A 8 10.53 17.80 -13.59
C PHE A 8 11.25 19.13 -13.33
N ASP A 9 10.52 20.14 -12.85
CA ASP A 9 11.05 21.46 -12.48
C ASP A 9 11.90 21.45 -11.19
N PHE A 10 12.12 20.28 -10.59
CA PHE A 10 12.98 20.08 -9.42
C PHE A 10 13.97 18.93 -9.65
N ALA A 11 15.18 19.07 -9.10
CA ALA A 11 16.17 18.00 -9.11
C ALA A 11 15.69 16.87 -8.16
N PRO A 12 15.38 15.66 -8.66
CA PRO A 12 14.75 14.61 -7.86
C PRO A 12 15.63 14.07 -6.73
N THR A 13 16.94 14.38 -6.74
CA THR A 13 17.88 13.97 -5.70
C THR A 13 18.14 15.06 -4.65
N HIS A 14 17.46 16.21 -4.69
CA HIS A 14 17.66 17.32 -3.74
C HIS A 14 19.16 17.71 -3.53
N GLY A 15 19.97 17.66 -4.59
CA GLY A 15 21.41 17.96 -4.52
C GLY A 15 22.29 16.84 -3.97
N ARG A 16 21.75 15.63 -3.80
CA ARG A 16 22.48 14.42 -3.40
C ARG A 16 22.83 13.58 -4.62
N THR A 17 23.95 12.88 -4.57
CA THR A 17 24.30 11.81 -5.52
C THR A 17 23.63 10.50 -5.12
N LEU A 18 23.65 9.48 -5.98
CA LEU A 18 23.17 8.14 -5.62
C LEU A 18 23.96 7.58 -4.43
N ASP A 19 25.29 7.75 -4.41
CA ASP A 19 26.14 7.33 -3.30
C ASP A 19 25.76 8.04 -2.00
N ASP A 20 25.43 9.34 -2.07
CA ASP A 20 24.93 10.07 -0.88
C ASP A 20 23.62 9.47 -0.37
N LEU A 21 22.68 9.13 -1.24
CA LEU A 21 21.37 8.57 -0.86
C LEU A 21 21.51 7.17 -0.26
N LEU A 22 22.39 6.33 -0.81
CA LEU A 22 22.67 4.98 -0.28
C LEU A 22 23.35 5.02 1.09
N ASN A 23 23.99 6.14 1.44
CA ASN A 23 24.61 6.35 2.75
C ASN A 23 23.67 6.97 3.80
N ILE A 24 22.42 7.32 3.45
CA ILE A 24 21.44 7.80 4.42
C ILE A 24 20.94 6.63 5.26
N GLY A 25 21.38 6.58 6.52
CA GLY A 25 20.87 5.64 7.51
C GLY A 25 19.45 5.97 7.96
N ALA A 26 18.74 4.96 8.46
CA ALA A 26 17.50 5.18 9.19
C ALA A 26 17.80 6.03 10.45
N PRO A 27 16.86 6.89 10.88
CA PRO A 27 16.99 7.58 12.16
C PRO A 27 16.94 6.58 13.33
N ASP A 28 17.45 7.00 14.49
CA ASP A 28 17.32 6.22 15.71
C ASP A 28 15.84 5.95 16.03
N ALA A 29 15.53 4.69 16.31
CA ALA A 29 14.18 4.29 16.65
C ALA A 29 13.79 4.80 18.05
N PRO A 30 12.52 5.18 18.27
CA PRO A 30 12.00 5.40 19.62
C PRO A 30 12.21 4.15 20.51
N PRO A 31 12.42 4.33 21.83
CA PRO A 31 12.67 3.20 22.75
C PRO A 31 11.55 2.14 22.76
N ASP A 32 10.34 2.52 22.38
CA ASP A 32 9.14 1.69 22.41
C ASP A 32 8.66 1.26 21.00
N PHE A 33 9.46 1.47 19.95
CA PHE A 33 9.07 1.22 18.56
C PHE A 33 8.44 -0.17 18.35
N ASP A 34 9.09 -1.22 18.83
CA ASP A 34 8.58 -2.60 18.71
C ASP A 34 7.31 -2.83 19.52
N ALA A 35 7.25 -2.29 20.74
CA ALA A 35 6.11 -2.44 21.63
C ALA A 35 4.88 -1.73 21.05
N PHE A 36 5.07 -0.53 20.50
CA PHE A 36 4.04 0.24 19.80
C PHE A 36 3.44 -0.56 18.64
N TRP A 37 4.26 -1.08 17.72
CA TRP A 37 3.76 -1.81 16.56
C TRP A 37 3.09 -3.14 16.94
N ARG A 38 3.58 -3.86 17.95
CA ARG A 38 2.91 -5.05 18.48
C ARG A 38 1.55 -4.72 19.07
N ALA A 39 1.43 -3.62 19.81
CA ALA A 39 0.17 -3.17 20.37
C ALA A 39 -0.83 -2.76 19.26
N CYS A 40 -0.38 -2.01 18.26
CA CYS A 40 -1.17 -1.68 17.08
C CYS A 40 -1.67 -2.94 16.36
N LYS A 41 -0.79 -3.94 16.18
CA LYS A 41 -1.17 -5.21 15.57
C LYS A 41 -2.23 -5.95 16.39
N ALA A 42 -2.01 -6.12 17.69
CA ALA A 42 -2.96 -6.78 18.57
C ALA A 42 -4.33 -6.08 18.59
N ALA A 43 -4.33 -4.74 18.56
CA ALA A 43 -5.57 -3.96 18.45
C ALA A 43 -6.27 -4.18 17.10
N ALA A 44 -5.52 -4.22 15.99
CA ALA A 44 -6.07 -4.48 14.67
C ALA A 44 -6.63 -5.91 14.53
N ASP A 45 -5.96 -6.92 15.10
CA ASP A 45 -6.41 -8.33 15.09
C ASP A 45 -7.78 -8.50 15.77
N GLY A 46 -8.11 -7.65 16.74
CA GLY A 46 -9.41 -7.62 17.41
C GLY A 46 -10.56 -7.05 16.57
N ILE A 47 -10.27 -6.51 15.39
CA ILE A 47 -11.25 -5.85 14.52
C ILE A 47 -11.56 -6.76 13.32
N PRO A 48 -12.74 -7.43 13.29
CA PRO A 48 -13.09 -8.29 12.17
C PRO A 48 -13.29 -7.44 10.90
N PRO A 49 -12.57 -7.71 9.79
CA PRO A 49 -12.61 -6.85 8.61
C PRO A 49 -13.98 -6.77 7.92
N ARG A 50 -14.81 -7.81 8.02
CA ARG A 50 -16.17 -7.87 7.43
C ARG A 50 -16.25 -7.21 6.04
N PRO A 51 -15.45 -7.67 5.06
CA PRO A 51 -15.34 -7.01 3.78
C PRO A 51 -16.69 -6.98 3.06
N ARG A 52 -17.00 -5.84 2.45
CA ARG A 52 -18.17 -5.63 1.61
C ARG A 52 -17.71 -5.19 0.24
N LEU A 53 -18.10 -6.02 -0.70
CA LEU A 53 -17.89 -5.85 -2.12
C LEU A 53 -18.97 -4.89 -2.65
N GLY A 54 -18.54 -3.73 -3.14
CA GLY A 54 -19.38 -2.64 -3.63
C GLY A 54 -19.62 -2.71 -5.14
N ARG A 55 -19.88 -1.55 -5.75
CA ARG A 55 -20.25 -1.43 -7.15
C ARG A 55 -19.11 -1.86 -8.09
N LEU A 56 -19.49 -2.39 -9.26
CA LEU A 56 -18.61 -2.51 -10.42
C LEU A 56 -18.32 -1.13 -11.00
N VAL A 57 -17.05 -0.73 -10.96
CA VAL A 57 -16.58 0.58 -11.42
C VAL A 57 -16.30 0.54 -12.93
N GLU A 58 -15.56 -0.46 -13.39
CA GLU A 58 -15.20 -0.66 -14.80
C GLU A 58 -14.88 -2.14 -15.06
N GLU A 59 -15.04 -2.56 -16.31
CA GLU A 59 -14.41 -3.77 -16.86
C GLU A 59 -13.42 -3.38 -17.95
N ARG A 60 -12.19 -3.87 -17.85
CA ARG A 60 -11.10 -3.57 -18.79
C ARG A 60 -10.08 -4.70 -18.81
N ASP A 61 -9.62 -5.05 -20.01
CA ASP A 61 -8.52 -6.00 -20.24
C ASP A 61 -8.71 -7.35 -19.50
N GLY A 62 -9.94 -7.87 -19.49
CA GLY A 62 -10.28 -9.13 -18.80
C GLY A 62 -10.36 -9.03 -17.28
N CYS A 63 -10.33 -7.82 -16.72
CA CYS A 63 -10.51 -7.56 -15.29
C CYS A 63 -11.77 -6.74 -15.02
N GLN A 64 -12.42 -7.03 -13.90
CA GLN A 64 -13.44 -6.20 -13.27
C GLN A 64 -12.82 -5.42 -12.10
N VAL A 65 -13.05 -4.11 -12.08
CA VAL A 65 -12.65 -3.22 -10.98
C VAL A 65 -13.86 -2.93 -10.13
N ARG A 66 -13.78 -3.22 -8.84
CA ARG A 66 -14.89 -3.10 -7.90
C ARG A 66 -14.50 -2.27 -6.69
N GLU A 67 -15.47 -1.62 -6.09
CA GLU A 67 -15.28 -1.06 -4.76
C GLU A 67 -15.20 -2.19 -3.73
N ILE A 68 -14.35 -2.03 -2.72
CA ILE A 68 -14.35 -2.84 -1.50
C ILE A 68 -14.29 -1.92 -0.29
N SER A 69 -14.99 -2.29 0.78
CA SER A 69 -14.82 -1.65 2.08
C SER A 69 -14.71 -2.67 3.19
N TYR A 70 -13.93 -2.37 4.23
CA TYR A 70 -13.68 -3.28 5.34
C TYR A 70 -13.37 -2.49 6.63
N GLY A 71 -13.61 -3.11 7.78
CA GLY A 71 -13.22 -2.59 9.08
C GLY A 71 -11.72 -2.73 9.31
N THR A 72 -11.12 -1.73 9.94
CA THR A 72 -9.71 -1.69 10.32
C THR A 72 -9.55 -0.92 11.64
N LEU A 73 -8.35 -0.90 12.19
CA LEU A 73 -8.01 -0.02 13.31
C LEU A 73 -8.21 1.44 12.88
N GLY A 74 -9.05 2.17 13.63
CA GLY A 74 -9.41 3.56 13.32
C GLY A 74 -10.68 3.74 12.48
N GLY A 75 -11.38 2.67 12.08
CA GLY A 75 -12.71 2.76 11.46
C GLY A 75 -12.88 1.89 10.23
N ARG A 76 -13.58 2.41 9.22
CA ARG A 76 -13.81 1.70 7.95
C ARG A 76 -12.90 2.28 6.86
N CYS A 77 -12.25 1.40 6.10
CA CYS A 77 -11.53 1.75 4.88
C CYS A 77 -12.34 1.39 3.62
N ALA A 78 -12.08 2.12 2.54
CA ALA A 78 -12.59 1.83 1.21
C ALA A 78 -11.42 1.84 0.20
N ALA A 79 -11.49 0.97 -0.80
CA ALA A 79 -10.48 0.82 -1.84
C ALA A 79 -11.09 0.28 -3.13
N LEU A 80 -10.28 0.22 -4.20
CA LEU A 80 -10.59 -0.51 -5.41
C LEU A 80 -9.97 -1.91 -5.35
N LEU A 81 -10.74 -2.91 -5.75
CA LEU A 81 -10.36 -4.30 -5.88
C LEU A 81 -10.46 -4.71 -7.35
N VAL A 82 -9.33 -5.11 -7.93
CA VAL A 82 -9.26 -5.63 -9.30
C VAL A 82 -9.33 -7.14 -9.24
N LEU A 83 -10.27 -7.74 -9.97
CA LEU A 83 -10.44 -9.18 -10.09
C LEU A 83 -10.48 -9.57 -11.58
N PRO A 84 -10.00 -10.74 -11.98
CA PRO A 84 -10.24 -11.25 -13.32
C PRO A 84 -11.75 -11.53 -13.56
N ILE A 85 -12.16 -11.54 -14.83
CA ILE A 85 -13.48 -11.96 -15.30
C ILE A 85 -13.34 -13.45 -15.71
N ASP A 86 -13.60 -14.36 -14.75
CA ASP A 86 -13.55 -15.86 -14.77
C ASP A 86 -12.17 -16.55 -14.97
N ASP A 87 -11.78 -17.67 -14.34
CA ASP A 87 -12.49 -18.86 -13.76
C ASP A 87 -11.93 -19.29 -12.35
N PRO A 88 -12.57 -20.20 -11.58
CA PRO A 88 -12.77 -20.02 -10.14
C PRO A 88 -11.44 -20.03 -9.36
N ALA A 89 -11.32 -19.14 -8.37
CA ALA A 89 -10.20 -19.20 -7.45
C ALA A 89 -10.11 -20.62 -6.85
N HIS A 90 -9.03 -21.35 -7.17
CA HIS A 90 -8.63 -22.53 -6.43
C HIS A 90 -8.59 -22.13 -4.95
N THR A 91 -9.59 -22.54 -4.18
CA THR A 91 -9.46 -22.62 -2.73
C THR A 91 -8.36 -23.64 -2.47
N ALA A 92 -7.15 -23.13 -2.17
CA ALA A 92 -6.13 -23.94 -1.55
C ALA A 92 -6.72 -24.47 -0.23
N SER A 93 -6.96 -25.78 -0.21
CA SER A 93 -7.37 -26.52 0.98
C SER A 93 -6.17 -26.87 1.85
#